data_AF-A0A558ZSX9-F1
#
_entry.id   AF-A0A558ZSX9-F1
#
_cell.length_a   1.000
_cell.length_b   1.000
_cell.length_c   1.000
_cell.angle_alpha   90.00
_cell.angle_beta   90.00
_cell.angle_gamma   90.00
#
_symmetry.space_group_name_H-M   'P 1'
#
loop_
_entity.id
_entity.type
_entity.pdbx_description
1 polymer ?
#
loop_
_entity_poly.entity_id
_entity_poly.type
_entity_poly.pdbx_seq_one_letter_code
_entity_poly.pdbx_strand_id
1 'polypeptide(L)'
;YLNSLEEIEQVLSHVELEKEDSEIEIDSSSESQEIDLFSYLEEENENEKDKETKPLISSIEEKDVPVQDFDFPDDLEDFYPKTNREKIETNIAAIELVKRLEKEKRQANPEEQELLAKYVGWGGLANEFFDELNPKYETERLTLKSLVSKSEYSTMKQSSLTAYYTDPMIIRQIWQKLLDDGFEGGRILDPSMGTGNFFAAMPRSIRDKSELYGVELDSVTGAIAKQLHPNVHIEVRGFEEVPYQNNSFDLVLTNVPFGNFRIADKNYDKPYMIHDYFVKHSLDLVRDGGQVSIISSIGTMDKRTDNVLQEIKTNTHFLGGVRLPDTAFKKIAGTRVTTDLLFFQKNQAKNLNEEELVFSGSIPFEEDKRVWINPYFDGKYNTQVLGEYEVRNFNGGTLNVKGESETLATEIMKAFENVEAPKQIDNSLKAPVFIQEEVDNSIPSRIRENLALYSFGYEGNQIYYRDTHGIRKSSKVDEISYYVDEKVDFKAWDSSLSEHKIDRFVQLHLTDEKALDVYKSEEASKRGKYKGLFKKTVFYESPLSDKDISRIKGMVDLRETYQSLIEIQRHPDYSRTDFQALLSKLNPDYDRFVSQFGYLNASVNRNLFDSDDKYSLLASLE
;
A
#
# COMPACT_ATOMS: atom_id res chain seq x y z
N TYR A 1 39.21 -9.91 22.06
CA TYR A 1 39.74 -10.60 23.26
C TYR A 1 39.30 -9.82 24.48
N LEU A 2 38.19 -10.24 25.08
CA LEU A 2 37.77 -10.06 26.47
C LEU A 2 36.80 -11.23 26.70
N ASN A 3 37.07 -12.09 27.68
CA ASN A 3 36.59 -13.48 27.71
C ASN A 3 35.68 -13.81 28.91
N SER A 4 35.13 -12.82 29.62
CA SER A 4 34.06 -13.06 30.61
C SER A 4 33.31 -11.79 31.03
N LEU A 5 32.10 -11.97 31.58
CA LEU A 5 31.20 -10.92 32.04
C LEU A 5 31.82 -10.04 33.16
N GLU A 6 32.71 -10.61 33.96
CA GLU A 6 33.42 -9.91 35.05
C GLU A 6 34.42 -8.86 34.52
N GLU A 7 35.02 -9.08 33.35
CA GLU A 7 35.91 -8.09 32.71
C GLU A 7 35.13 -6.89 32.16
N ILE A 8 33.84 -7.07 31.82
CA ILE A 8 32.97 -5.98 31.33
C ILE A 8 32.48 -5.12 32.50
N GLU A 9 32.14 -5.72 33.63
CA GLU A 9 31.77 -4.97 34.85
C GLU A 9 32.94 -4.16 35.42
N GLN A 10 34.17 -4.70 35.35
CA GLN A 10 35.37 -3.96 35.75
C GLN A 10 35.65 -2.74 34.85
N VAL A 11 35.44 -2.86 33.54
CA VAL A 11 35.61 -1.73 32.60
C VAL A 11 34.52 -0.67 32.80
N LEU A 12 33.28 -1.08 33.09
CA LEU A 12 32.18 -0.16 33.40
C LEU A 12 32.38 0.56 34.75
N SER A 13 33.02 -0.08 35.73
CA SER A 13 33.38 0.54 37.01
C SER A 13 34.51 1.58 36.92
N HIS A 14 35.21 1.66 35.79
CA HIS A 14 36.34 2.57 35.57
C HIS A 14 36.05 3.75 34.62
N VAL A 15 34.80 3.93 34.17
CA VAL A 15 34.40 5.03 33.26
C VAL A 15 33.64 6.16 33.96
N GLU A 16 33.27 6.02 35.23
CA GLU A 16 32.86 7.16 36.05
C GLU A 16 34.04 7.57 36.94
N LEU A 17 34.83 8.55 36.45
CA LEU A 17 35.52 9.60 37.21
C LEU A 17 36.61 10.25 36.33
N GLU A 18 36.20 11.20 35.49
CA GLU A 18 37.02 12.37 35.18
C GLU A 18 36.13 13.61 35.21
N LYS A 19 35.86 14.11 36.42
CA LYS A 19 35.75 15.54 36.70
C LYS A 19 36.16 15.78 38.15
N GLU A 20 37.32 16.41 38.33
CA GLU A 20 37.67 17.43 39.34
C GLU A 20 39.18 17.70 39.13
N ASP A 21 39.62 18.93 38.84
CA ASP A 21 39.76 20.05 39.78
C ASP A 21 39.75 21.40 39.03
N SER A 22 38.88 22.35 39.42
CA SER A 22 39.14 23.55 40.27
C SER A 22 39.78 24.74 39.50
N GLU A 23 39.41 26.01 39.62
CA GLU A 23 38.40 26.84 40.29
C GLU A 23 38.46 28.19 39.52
N ILE A 24 37.39 28.99 39.38
CA ILE A 24 37.10 30.14 40.25
C ILE A 24 35.68 30.69 39.96
N GLU A 25 34.93 30.82 41.05
CA GLU A 25 33.83 31.75 41.43
C GLU A 25 32.49 31.85 40.66
N ILE A 26 31.41 31.52 41.39
CA ILE A 26 30.15 32.28 41.36
C ILE A 26 29.99 32.95 42.74
N ASP A 27 29.93 34.28 42.75
CA ASP A 27 29.04 35.03 43.65
C ASP A 27 27.76 35.30 42.84
N SER A 28 26.57 35.23 43.44
CA SER A 28 25.32 35.71 42.80
C SER A 28 24.91 35.13 41.42
N SER A 29 24.53 33.86 41.37
CA SER A 29 23.53 33.28 40.46
C SER A 29 23.21 31.84 40.88
N SER A 30 21.99 31.41 40.53
CA SER A 30 21.41 30.05 40.45
C SER A 30 21.27 29.11 41.67
N GLU A 31 20.03 28.63 41.77
CA GLU A 31 19.51 27.27 42.10
C GLU A 31 20.00 26.55 43.37
N SER A 32 19.15 26.44 44.39
CA SER A 32 18.11 25.41 44.61
C SER A 32 18.64 24.06 45.09
N GLN A 33 18.14 23.60 46.24
CA GLN A 33 18.04 22.18 46.56
C GLN A 33 16.79 21.91 47.38
N GLU A 34 15.94 21.10 46.76
CA GLU A 34 15.33 19.85 47.22
C GLU A 34 14.88 19.61 48.67
N ILE A 35 13.87 18.74 48.65
CA ILE A 35 13.01 18.20 49.68
C ILE A 35 13.71 17.05 50.42
N ASP A 36 13.37 16.91 51.70
CA ASP A 36 13.78 15.82 52.57
C ASP A 36 12.57 14.94 52.98
N LEU A 37 12.75 13.64 52.78
CA LEU A 37 12.49 12.51 53.69
C LEU A 37 11.10 12.10 54.24
N PHE A 38 10.88 10.76 54.14
CA PHE A 38 10.20 9.82 55.05
C PHE A 38 8.66 9.82 55.19
N SER A 39 8.00 8.65 55.00
CA SER A 39 7.89 7.58 56.02
C SER A 39 6.89 6.45 55.68
N TYR A 40 7.42 5.21 55.67
CA TYR A 40 6.97 3.89 56.16
C TYR A 40 5.48 3.45 56.32
N LEU A 41 5.22 2.27 55.70
CA LEU A 41 4.62 0.98 56.17
C LEU A 41 3.13 0.81 56.60
N GLU A 42 2.49 -0.10 55.83
CA GLU A 42 1.71 -1.32 56.16
C GLU A 42 0.29 -1.36 56.80
N GLU A 43 -0.51 -2.22 56.13
CA GLU A 43 -1.54 -3.20 56.57
C GLU A 43 -3.04 -2.84 56.81
N GLU A 44 -3.86 -3.46 55.93
CA GLU A 44 -5.09 -4.27 56.06
C GLU A 44 -6.42 -3.81 56.72
N ASN A 45 -7.47 -3.97 55.89
CA ASN A 45 -8.79 -4.60 56.10
C ASN A 45 -10.07 -3.81 56.53
N GLU A 46 -11.14 -4.20 55.79
CA GLU A 46 -12.59 -4.22 56.07
C GLU A 46 -13.56 -3.05 55.74
N ASN A 47 -14.55 -3.43 54.91
CA ASN A 47 -16.00 -3.11 54.88
C ASN A 47 -16.60 -1.92 54.08
N GLU A 48 -17.45 -2.35 53.13
CA GLU A 48 -18.76 -1.85 52.66
C GLU A 48 -18.95 -0.48 51.94
N LYS A 49 -19.34 -0.65 50.66
CA LYS A 49 -20.48 -0.06 49.92
C LYS A 49 -20.40 1.32 49.25
N ASP A 50 -20.65 1.21 47.93
CA ASP A 50 -21.42 2.05 47.01
C ASP A 50 -20.84 3.41 46.54
N LYS A 51 -20.26 3.40 45.32
CA LYS A 51 -20.93 3.90 44.10
C LYS A 51 -20.11 3.62 42.82
N GLU A 52 -20.83 3.19 41.79
CA GLU A 52 -20.39 2.66 40.49
C GLU A 52 -19.72 3.68 39.55
N THR A 53 -18.72 3.21 38.80
CA THR A 53 -18.49 3.57 37.39
C THR A 53 -18.46 2.27 36.58
N LYS A 54 -19.41 2.13 35.64
CA LYS A 54 -19.57 0.94 34.78
C LYS A 54 -18.54 0.90 33.65
N PRO A 55 -17.91 -0.24 33.35
CA PRO A 55 -17.29 -0.50 32.06
C PRO A 55 -18.37 -0.85 31.03
N LEU A 56 -18.32 -0.21 29.85
CA LEU A 56 -19.09 -0.62 28.68
C LEU A 56 -18.38 -1.82 28.05
N ILE A 57 -19.01 -2.99 28.20
CA ILE A 57 -18.99 -4.22 27.39
C ILE A 57 -19.10 -5.38 28.39
N SER A 58 -20.32 -5.84 28.66
CA SER A 58 -20.57 -7.17 29.19
C SER A 58 -21.85 -7.74 28.59
N SER A 59 -21.75 -9.01 28.20
CA SER A 59 -22.78 -9.92 27.67
C SER A 59 -23.41 -9.52 26.33
N ILE A 60 -22.71 -9.82 25.24
CA ILE A 60 -23.35 -10.11 23.96
C ILE A 60 -23.69 -11.60 23.98
N GLU A 61 -24.99 -11.94 24.00
CA GLU A 61 -25.44 -13.29 23.74
C GLU A 61 -25.03 -13.69 22.31
N GLU A 62 -24.25 -14.75 22.15
CA GLU A 62 -24.03 -15.41 20.86
C GLU A 62 -25.36 -15.96 20.36
N LYS A 63 -26.06 -15.17 19.55
CA LYS A 63 -27.11 -15.67 18.66
C LYS A 63 -26.45 -15.95 17.32
N ASP A 64 -26.67 -17.17 16.85
CA ASP A 64 -26.30 -17.67 15.52
C ASP A 64 -27.15 -16.91 14.49
N VAL A 65 -26.80 -15.64 14.23
CA VAL A 65 -27.45 -14.76 13.26
C VAL A 65 -26.82 -15.06 11.90
N PRO A 66 -27.62 -15.25 10.83
CA PRO A 66 -27.09 -15.39 9.49
C PRO A 66 -26.19 -14.20 9.16
N VAL A 67 -25.00 -14.51 8.65
CA VAL A 67 -23.94 -13.55 8.35
C VAL A 67 -24.43 -12.54 7.31
N GLN A 68 -24.67 -11.30 7.74
CA GLN A 68 -25.25 -10.23 6.93
C GLN A 68 -24.20 -9.17 6.59
N ASP A 69 -24.27 -8.63 5.36
CA ASP A 69 -23.50 -7.45 5.00
C ASP A 69 -24.00 -6.22 5.76
N PHE A 70 -23.07 -5.35 6.15
CA PHE A 70 -23.38 -4.07 6.76
C PHE A 70 -24.02 -3.13 5.73
N ASP A 71 -25.15 -2.51 6.12
CA ASP A 71 -25.81 -1.43 5.42
C ASP A 71 -25.78 -0.18 6.31
N PHE A 72 -25.50 0.99 5.73
CA PHE A 72 -25.61 2.24 6.48
C PHE A 72 -27.06 2.49 6.93
N PRO A 73 -27.28 3.02 8.15
CA PRO A 73 -28.60 3.47 8.59
C PRO A 73 -29.09 4.64 7.72
N ASP A 74 -30.41 4.78 7.57
CA ASP A 74 -31.01 5.86 6.75
C ASP A 74 -30.54 7.25 7.21
N ASP A 75 -30.45 7.46 8.52
CA ASP A 75 -29.90 8.66 9.13
C ASP A 75 -28.41 8.48 9.48
N LEU A 76 -27.60 9.42 9.00
CA LEU A 76 -26.14 9.43 9.14
C LEU A 76 -25.61 10.67 9.87
N GLU A 77 -26.48 11.57 10.35
CA GLU A 77 -26.09 12.89 10.87
C GLU A 77 -25.05 12.82 11.99
N ASP A 78 -25.13 11.80 12.84
CA ASP A 78 -24.23 11.54 13.97
C ASP A 78 -23.53 10.18 13.91
N PHE A 79 -23.44 9.57 12.72
CA PHE A 79 -22.84 8.24 12.58
C PHE A 79 -21.33 8.25 12.85
N TYR A 80 -20.61 9.23 12.30
CA TYR A 80 -19.15 9.31 12.42
C TYR A 80 -18.71 10.18 13.60
N PRO A 81 -17.56 9.86 14.24
CA PRO A 81 -17.00 10.70 15.29
C PRO A 81 -16.65 12.11 14.79
N LYS A 82 -16.92 13.14 15.61
CA LYS A 82 -16.81 14.54 15.20
C LYS A 82 -15.42 15.11 15.45
N THR A 83 -14.82 14.81 16.60
CA THR A 83 -13.52 15.36 17.00
C THR A 83 -12.37 14.45 16.60
N ASN A 84 -11.17 15.02 16.40
CA ASN A 84 -9.97 14.23 16.09
C ASN A 84 -9.69 13.17 17.17
N ARG A 85 -9.94 13.48 18.44
CA ARG A 85 -9.74 12.55 19.55
C ARG A 85 -10.69 11.36 19.45
N GLU A 86 -11.99 11.61 19.30
CA GLU A 86 -12.97 10.53 19.16
C GLU A 86 -12.71 9.67 17.91
N LYS A 87 -12.25 10.27 16.80
CA LYS A 87 -11.85 9.53 15.60
C LYS A 87 -10.67 8.60 15.86
N ILE A 88 -9.65 9.06 16.59
CA ILE A 88 -8.49 8.24 16.99
C ILE A 88 -8.92 7.10 17.89
N GLU A 89 -9.70 7.39 18.94
CA GLU A 89 -10.21 6.38 19.89
C GLU A 89 -11.06 5.33 19.17
N THR A 90 -11.95 5.76 18.28
CA THR A 90 -12.79 4.86 17.46
C THR A 90 -11.95 4.01 16.50
N ASN A 91 -10.94 4.60 15.85
CA ASN A 91 -10.04 3.85 14.99
C ASN A 91 -9.29 2.76 15.76
N ILE A 92 -8.77 3.08 16.94
CA ILE A 92 -8.06 2.10 17.79
C ILE A 92 -9.01 0.99 18.24
N ALA A 93 -10.22 1.34 18.67
CA ALA A 93 -11.23 0.36 19.08
C ALA A 93 -11.65 -0.57 17.92
N ALA A 94 -11.80 -0.03 16.70
CA ALA A 94 -12.09 -0.83 15.50
C ALA A 94 -10.93 -1.78 15.15
N ILE A 95 -9.67 -1.32 15.27
CA ILE A 95 -8.48 -2.14 15.03
C ILE A 95 -8.36 -3.25 16.09
N GLU A 96 -8.58 -2.93 17.36
CA GLU A 96 -8.59 -3.93 18.44
C GLU A 96 -9.67 -4.98 18.19
N LEU A 97 -10.88 -4.55 17.84
CA LEU A 97 -11.99 -5.43 17.53
C LEU A 97 -11.68 -6.35 16.35
N VAL A 98 -11.18 -5.83 15.21
CA VAL A 98 -10.88 -6.68 14.05
C VAL A 98 -9.79 -7.71 14.36
N LYS A 99 -8.75 -7.32 15.12
CA LYS A 99 -7.70 -8.24 15.56
C LYS A 99 -8.23 -9.33 16.49
N ARG A 100 -9.17 -8.99 17.37
CA ARG A 100 -9.86 -9.96 18.22
C ARG A 100 -10.70 -10.93 17.39
N LEU A 101 -11.49 -10.42 16.44
CA LEU A 101 -12.32 -11.24 15.55
C LEU A 101 -11.50 -12.21 14.70
N GLU A 102 -10.35 -11.76 14.17
CA GLU A 102 -9.39 -12.61 13.44
C GLU A 102 -8.86 -13.75 14.32
N LYS A 103 -8.49 -13.44 15.56
CA LYS A 103 -8.00 -14.44 16.53
C LYS A 103 -9.09 -15.45 16.90
N GLU A 104 -10.32 -14.98 17.09
CA GLU A 104 -11.49 -15.79 17.44
C GLU A 104 -12.06 -16.56 16.23
N LYS A 105 -11.64 -16.22 15.00
CA LYS A 105 -12.13 -16.80 13.74
C LYS A 105 -13.65 -16.75 13.61
N ARG A 106 -14.24 -15.65 14.06
CA ARG A 106 -15.68 -15.40 13.98
C ARG A 106 -15.98 -14.12 13.22
N GLN A 107 -17.22 -14.03 12.74
CA GLN A 107 -17.73 -12.81 12.13
C GLN A 107 -18.17 -11.81 13.20
N ALA A 108 -18.04 -10.51 12.90
CA ALA A 108 -18.67 -9.43 13.65
C ALA A 108 -20.20 -9.60 13.68
N ASN A 109 -20.80 -9.41 14.85
CA ASN A 109 -22.25 -9.24 14.98
C ASN A 109 -22.67 -7.82 14.56
N PRO A 110 -23.98 -7.50 14.48
CA PRO A 110 -24.43 -6.18 14.01
C PRO A 110 -23.90 -4.98 14.81
N GLU A 111 -23.78 -5.09 16.14
CA GLU A 111 -23.24 -4.01 17.00
C GLU A 111 -21.73 -3.82 16.76
N GLU A 112 -21.01 -4.92 16.59
CA GLU A 112 -19.59 -4.91 16.24
C GLU A 112 -19.35 -4.36 14.83
N GLN A 113 -20.19 -4.72 13.85
CA GLN A 113 -20.14 -4.15 12.50
C GLN A 113 -20.35 -2.63 12.53
N GLU A 114 -21.25 -2.12 13.38
CA GLU A 114 -21.43 -0.67 13.52
C GLU A 114 -20.16 0.03 14.02
N LEU A 115 -19.44 -0.55 14.98
CA LEU A 115 -18.15 -0.01 15.44
C LEU A 115 -17.10 -0.03 14.33
N LEU A 116 -17.00 -1.15 13.60
CA LEU A 116 -16.07 -1.31 12.48
C LEU A 116 -16.35 -0.31 11.35
N ALA A 117 -17.63 -0.06 11.04
CA ALA A 117 -18.05 0.88 10.00
C ALA A 117 -17.76 2.35 10.35
N LYS A 118 -17.51 2.67 11.63
CA LYS A 118 -17.09 3.99 12.09
C LYS A 118 -15.57 4.24 11.95
N TYR A 119 -14.81 3.27 11.47
CA TYR A 119 -13.40 3.46 11.12
C TYR A 119 -13.26 4.49 10.00
N VAL A 120 -12.50 5.56 10.24
CA VAL A 120 -12.30 6.68 9.29
C VAL A 120 -10.87 6.78 8.75
N GLY A 121 -10.03 5.81 9.08
CA GLY A 121 -8.62 5.80 8.70
C GLY A 121 -7.81 6.94 9.30
N TRP A 122 -6.57 7.07 8.84
CA TRP A 122 -5.59 7.96 9.46
C TRP A 122 -5.38 9.29 8.74
N GLY A 123 -5.95 9.48 7.54
CA GLY A 123 -5.73 10.62 6.63
C GLY A 123 -5.47 11.97 7.31
N GLY A 124 -6.54 12.71 7.66
CA GLY A 124 -6.45 14.01 8.32
C GLY A 124 -5.90 13.98 9.77
N LEU A 125 -5.69 12.79 10.36
CA LEU A 125 -5.24 12.61 11.74
C LEU A 125 -3.73 12.41 11.84
N ALA A 126 -3.09 11.96 10.77
CA ALA A 126 -1.75 11.38 10.82
C ALA A 126 -0.67 12.37 11.23
N ASN A 127 -0.74 13.61 10.76
CA ASN A 127 0.26 14.63 11.07
C ASN A 127 0.32 14.92 12.58
N GLU A 128 -0.81 14.92 13.29
CA GLU A 128 -0.82 15.09 14.74
C GLU A 128 -0.58 13.78 15.49
N PHE A 129 -1.18 12.69 15.01
CA PHE A 129 -1.19 11.41 15.71
C PHE A 129 0.17 10.70 15.63
N PHE A 130 0.76 10.55 14.44
CA PHE A 130 2.03 9.84 14.21
C PHE A 130 3.28 10.68 14.45
N ASP A 131 3.13 11.93 14.89
CA ASP A 131 4.24 12.75 15.38
C ASP A 131 4.66 12.25 16.77
N GLU A 132 5.83 11.62 16.86
CA GLU A 132 6.35 11.07 18.11
C GLU A 132 6.76 12.17 19.09
N LEU A 133 7.01 13.40 18.62
CA LEU A 133 7.34 14.54 19.47
C LEU A 133 6.10 15.18 20.11
N ASN A 134 4.90 14.83 19.63
CA ASN A 134 3.65 15.39 20.13
C ASN A 134 3.09 14.56 21.31
N PRO A 135 3.14 15.02 22.57
CA PRO A 135 2.71 14.24 23.72
C PRO A 135 1.18 14.01 23.80
N LYS A 136 0.40 14.75 23.01
CA LYS A 136 -1.08 14.79 23.08
C LYS A 136 -1.77 13.44 22.91
N TYR A 137 -1.19 12.53 22.12
CA TYR A 137 -1.76 11.22 21.80
C TYR A 137 -0.79 10.07 22.09
N GLU A 138 0.12 10.26 23.04
CA GLU A 138 1.17 9.28 23.33
C GLU A 138 0.60 7.93 23.79
N THR A 139 -0.41 7.95 24.66
CA THR A 139 -1.04 6.73 25.18
C THR A 139 -1.76 5.96 24.07
N GLU A 140 -2.52 6.68 23.24
CA GLU A 140 -3.25 6.14 22.09
C GLU A 140 -2.28 5.58 21.04
N ARG A 141 -1.14 6.25 20.78
CA ARG A 141 -0.08 5.74 19.91
C ARG A 141 0.55 4.46 20.44
N LEU A 142 0.86 4.39 21.74
CA LEU A 142 1.43 3.19 22.36
C LEU A 142 0.47 2.02 22.28
N THR A 143 -0.82 2.28 22.50
CA THR A 143 -1.90 1.29 22.34
C THR A 143 -1.96 0.79 20.90
N LEU A 144 -1.93 1.69 19.90
CA LEU A 144 -1.90 1.26 18.51
C LEU A 144 -0.66 0.40 18.20
N LYS A 145 0.53 0.82 18.67
CA LYS A 145 1.80 0.08 18.45
C LYS A 145 1.80 -1.31 19.08
N SER A 146 1.00 -1.57 20.11
CA SER A 146 0.85 -2.91 20.70
C SER A 146 -0.18 -3.78 19.97
N LEU A 147 -1.18 -3.17 19.32
CA LEU A 147 -2.22 -3.87 18.57
C LEU A 147 -1.79 -4.34 17.18
N VAL A 148 -0.88 -3.61 16.52
CA VAL A 148 -0.50 -3.87 15.13
C VAL A 148 0.99 -4.18 14.98
N SER A 149 1.33 -4.91 13.93
CA SER A 149 2.73 -5.16 13.55
C SER A 149 3.44 -3.87 13.14
N LYS A 150 4.78 -3.89 13.15
CA LYS A 150 5.58 -2.74 12.69
C LYS A 150 5.31 -2.38 11.22
N SER A 151 5.07 -3.39 10.37
CA SER A 151 4.71 -3.19 8.97
C SER A 151 3.35 -2.53 8.84
N GLU A 152 2.31 -3.02 9.53
CA GLU A 152 0.98 -2.41 9.54
C GLU A 152 1.04 -0.97 10.07
N TYR A 153 1.78 -0.73 11.15
CA TYR A 153 1.98 0.63 11.68
C TYR A 153 2.62 1.57 10.66
N SER A 154 3.63 1.09 9.92
CA SER A 154 4.27 1.86 8.85
C SER A 154 3.29 2.12 7.70
N THR A 155 2.51 1.13 7.28
CA THR A 155 1.49 1.27 6.24
C THR A 155 0.42 2.27 6.67
N MET A 156 -0.07 2.21 7.91
CA MET A 156 -1.03 3.18 8.46
C MET A 156 -0.47 4.61 8.47
N LYS A 157 0.82 4.77 8.75
CA LYS A 157 1.50 6.07 8.68
C LYS A 157 1.59 6.58 7.24
N GLN A 158 1.87 5.70 6.27
CA GLN A 158 2.00 6.04 4.85
C GLN A 158 0.66 6.27 4.15
N SER A 159 -0.37 5.47 4.46
CA SER A 159 -1.72 5.55 3.89
C SER A 159 -2.45 6.84 4.26
N SER A 160 -1.96 7.57 5.26
CA SER A 160 -2.44 8.90 5.60
C SER A 160 -2.40 9.92 4.45
N LEU A 161 -1.55 9.69 3.45
CA LEU A 161 -1.41 10.55 2.29
C LEU A 161 -2.45 10.27 1.20
N THR A 162 -3.10 9.09 1.21
CA THR A 162 -3.84 8.57 0.06
C THR A 162 -5.24 8.04 0.41
N ALA A 163 -5.49 7.59 1.65
CA ALA A 163 -6.71 6.91 2.07
C ALA A 163 -7.68 7.88 2.77
N TYR A 164 -8.68 8.34 2.02
CA TYR A 164 -9.77 9.19 2.51
C TYR A 164 -11.12 8.51 2.26
N TYR A 165 -11.94 8.43 3.30
CA TYR A 165 -13.25 7.80 3.21
C TYR A 165 -14.26 8.71 2.53
N THR A 166 -15.00 8.13 1.59
CA THR A 166 -16.06 8.82 0.86
C THR A 166 -17.28 8.98 1.74
N ASP A 167 -17.85 10.19 1.75
CA ASP A 167 -19.07 10.49 2.49
C ASP A 167 -20.25 9.67 1.93
N PRO A 168 -20.95 8.85 2.74
CA PRO A 168 -22.06 8.05 2.25
C PRO A 168 -23.19 8.90 1.65
N MET A 169 -23.32 10.17 2.02
CA MET A 169 -24.24 11.10 1.37
C MET A 169 -23.94 11.24 -0.13
N ILE A 170 -22.66 11.40 -0.49
CA ILE A 170 -22.21 11.51 -1.90
C ILE A 170 -22.42 10.17 -2.60
N ILE A 171 -22.07 9.07 -1.94
CA ILE A 171 -22.24 7.71 -2.48
C ILE A 171 -23.70 7.43 -2.83
N ARG A 172 -24.64 7.79 -1.94
CA ARG A 172 -26.08 7.64 -2.17
C ARG A 172 -26.54 8.38 -3.42
N GLN A 173 -25.99 9.57 -3.70
CA GLN A 173 -26.32 10.29 -4.93
C GLN A 173 -25.82 9.55 -6.17
N ILE A 174 -24.61 8.96 -6.12
CA ILE A 174 -24.08 8.17 -7.23
C ILE A 174 -24.96 6.93 -7.48
N TRP A 175 -25.36 6.22 -6.42
CA TRP A 175 -26.30 5.09 -6.56
C TRP A 175 -27.66 5.52 -7.10
N GLN A 176 -28.20 6.65 -6.64
CA GLN A 176 -29.46 7.19 -7.14
C GLN A 176 -29.36 7.50 -8.64
N LYS A 177 -28.26 8.12 -9.09
CA LYS A 177 -28.02 8.37 -10.52
C LYS A 177 -27.96 7.06 -11.32
N LEU A 178 -27.25 6.05 -10.83
CA LEU A 178 -27.19 4.74 -11.49
C LEU A 178 -28.58 4.08 -11.58
N LEU A 179 -29.43 4.21 -10.56
CA LEU A 179 -30.82 3.74 -10.57
C LEU A 179 -31.66 4.48 -11.61
N ASP A 180 -31.56 5.81 -11.64
CA ASP A 180 -32.31 6.67 -12.57
C ASP A 180 -31.91 6.40 -14.02
N ASP A 181 -30.65 6.01 -14.23
CA ASP A 181 -30.09 5.55 -15.51
C ASP A 181 -30.46 4.12 -15.88
N GLY A 182 -31.18 3.40 -15.01
CA GLY A 182 -31.70 2.06 -15.27
C GLY A 182 -30.72 0.92 -14.94
N PHE A 183 -29.71 1.14 -14.09
CA PHE A 183 -28.86 0.05 -13.60
C PHE A 183 -29.62 -0.85 -12.62
N GLU A 184 -29.85 -2.10 -13.00
CA GLU A 184 -30.64 -3.05 -12.21
C GLU A 184 -29.81 -4.04 -11.38
N GLY A 185 -28.48 -4.03 -11.52
CA GLY A 185 -27.56 -4.98 -10.87
C GLY A 185 -26.64 -5.70 -11.86
N GLY A 186 -25.65 -6.41 -11.33
CA GLY A 186 -24.65 -7.13 -12.13
C GLY A 186 -23.37 -7.39 -11.35
N ARG A 187 -22.25 -7.57 -12.06
CA ARG A 187 -20.92 -7.68 -11.45
C ARG A 187 -20.33 -6.32 -11.21
N ILE A 188 -20.08 -6.00 -9.96
CA ILE A 188 -19.66 -4.66 -9.52
C ILE A 188 -18.30 -4.77 -8.83
N LEU A 189 -17.35 -3.95 -9.27
CA LEU A 189 -16.03 -3.87 -8.69
C LEU A 189 -15.80 -2.51 -8.02
N ASP A 190 -15.26 -2.54 -6.80
CA ASP A 190 -14.63 -1.39 -6.16
C ASP A 190 -13.12 -1.68 -5.98
N PRO A 191 -12.24 -1.20 -6.87
CA PRO A 191 -10.81 -1.53 -6.84
C PRO A 191 -10.00 -0.80 -5.75
N SER A 192 -10.62 0.06 -4.96
CA SER A 192 -10.01 0.72 -3.80
C SER A 192 -11.05 0.90 -2.71
N MET A 193 -11.58 -0.23 -2.23
CA MET A 193 -12.84 -0.25 -1.49
C MET A 193 -12.77 0.35 -0.09
N GLY A 194 -11.58 0.50 0.49
CA GLY A 194 -11.44 0.85 1.90
C GLY A 194 -12.19 -0.16 2.77
N THR A 195 -13.04 0.31 3.68
CA THR A 195 -13.93 -0.55 4.47
C THR A 195 -15.18 -1.01 3.73
N GLY A 196 -15.40 -0.54 2.49
CA GLY A 196 -16.55 -0.90 1.66
C GLY A 196 -17.74 0.08 1.72
N ASN A 197 -17.51 1.37 2.02
CA ASN A 197 -18.59 2.38 2.10
C ASN A 197 -19.50 2.42 0.87
N PHE A 198 -18.96 2.18 -0.33
CA PHE A 198 -19.75 2.11 -1.56
C PHE A 198 -20.76 0.97 -1.54
N PHE A 199 -20.37 -0.19 -1.03
CA PHE A 199 -21.26 -1.32 -0.84
C PHE A 199 -22.18 -1.07 0.35
N ALA A 200 -21.72 -0.53 1.48
CA ALA A 200 -22.59 -0.24 2.63
C ALA A 200 -23.73 0.75 2.33
N ALA A 201 -23.55 1.66 1.36
CA ALA A 201 -24.58 2.61 0.92
C ALA A 201 -25.42 2.11 -0.27
N MET A 202 -25.19 0.88 -0.73
CA MET A 202 -25.83 0.31 -1.91
C MET A 202 -27.32 0.01 -1.67
N PRO A 203 -28.23 0.45 -2.56
CA PRO A 203 -29.64 0.09 -2.46
C PRO A 203 -29.86 -1.43 -2.51
N ARG A 204 -30.70 -1.96 -1.60
CA ARG A 204 -31.00 -3.40 -1.52
C ARG A 204 -31.49 -4.00 -2.83
N SER A 205 -32.29 -3.25 -3.59
CA SER A 205 -32.82 -3.67 -4.89
C SER A 205 -31.74 -3.99 -5.92
N ILE A 206 -30.57 -3.33 -5.85
CA ILE A 206 -29.40 -3.61 -6.69
C ILE A 206 -28.56 -4.71 -6.03
N ARG A 207 -28.36 -4.64 -4.70
CA ARG A 207 -27.52 -5.59 -3.95
C ARG A 207 -27.98 -7.03 -4.18
N ASP A 208 -29.27 -7.30 -4.06
CA ASP A 208 -29.88 -8.64 -4.21
C ASP A 208 -29.70 -9.23 -5.63
N LYS A 209 -29.34 -8.39 -6.61
CA LYS A 209 -29.15 -8.76 -8.01
C LYS A 209 -27.69 -8.65 -8.47
N SER A 210 -26.75 -8.49 -7.53
CA SER A 210 -25.36 -8.19 -7.85
C SER A 210 -24.37 -9.18 -7.26
N GLU A 211 -23.27 -9.38 -7.98
CA GLU A 211 -22.06 -10.06 -7.51
C GLU A 211 -21.02 -8.97 -7.22
N LEU A 212 -20.55 -8.87 -5.98
CA LEU A 212 -19.71 -7.77 -5.53
C LEU A 212 -18.26 -8.20 -5.37
N TYR A 213 -17.34 -7.36 -5.85
CA TYR A 213 -15.91 -7.57 -5.81
C TYR A 213 -15.22 -6.31 -5.28
N GLY A 214 -14.29 -6.49 -4.35
CA GLY A 214 -13.56 -5.40 -3.73
C GLY A 214 -12.07 -5.66 -3.74
N VAL A 215 -11.27 -4.62 -3.90
CA VAL A 215 -9.81 -4.68 -3.74
C VAL A 215 -9.39 -3.61 -2.74
N GLU A 216 -8.56 -4.00 -1.77
CA GLU A 216 -7.99 -3.09 -0.79
C GLU A 216 -6.51 -3.41 -0.58
N LEU A 217 -5.66 -2.38 -0.56
CA LEU A 217 -4.22 -2.55 -0.41
C LEU A 217 -3.82 -2.73 1.06
N ASP A 218 -4.47 -2.00 1.98
CA ASP A 218 -4.12 -2.03 3.40
C ASP A 218 -4.71 -3.25 4.09
N SER A 219 -3.83 -4.05 4.71
CA SER A 219 -4.22 -5.31 5.34
C SER A 219 -5.25 -5.16 6.47
N VAL A 220 -5.17 -4.10 7.27
CA VAL A 220 -6.09 -3.89 8.39
C VAL A 220 -7.43 -3.38 7.89
N THR A 221 -7.42 -2.44 6.95
CA THR A 221 -8.63 -1.92 6.30
C THR A 221 -9.35 -3.03 5.53
N GLY A 222 -8.62 -3.87 4.81
CA GLY A 222 -9.17 -5.04 4.12
C GLY A 222 -9.74 -6.10 5.08
N ALA A 223 -9.13 -6.28 6.26
CA ALA A 223 -9.69 -7.14 7.31
C ALA A 223 -11.00 -6.58 7.87
N ILE A 224 -11.09 -5.26 8.09
CA ILE A 224 -12.33 -4.58 8.50
C ILE A 224 -13.40 -4.75 7.42
N ALA A 225 -13.04 -4.56 6.14
CA ALA A 225 -13.95 -4.75 5.01
C ALA A 225 -14.55 -6.16 4.97
N LYS A 226 -13.74 -7.20 5.22
CA LYS A 226 -14.22 -8.60 5.29
C LYS A 226 -15.21 -8.85 6.44
N GLN A 227 -15.08 -8.13 7.54
CA GLN A 227 -16.03 -8.20 8.66
C GLN A 227 -17.35 -7.48 8.36
N LEU A 228 -17.28 -6.39 7.58
CA LEU A 228 -18.46 -5.62 7.17
C LEU A 228 -19.20 -6.25 5.98
N HIS A 229 -18.48 -6.91 5.08
CA HIS A 229 -19.00 -7.39 3.80
C HIS A 229 -18.66 -8.86 3.54
N PRO A 230 -19.16 -9.79 4.38
CA PRO A 230 -18.88 -11.22 4.28
C PRO A 230 -19.34 -11.88 2.98
N ASN A 231 -20.33 -11.32 2.28
CA ASN A 231 -20.83 -11.86 1.01
C ASN A 231 -20.12 -11.27 -0.23
N VAL A 232 -19.06 -10.47 -0.03
CA VAL A 232 -18.30 -9.80 -1.08
C VAL A 232 -16.97 -10.52 -1.32
N HIS A 233 -16.56 -10.62 -2.59
CA HIS A 233 -15.24 -11.15 -2.94
C HIS A 233 -14.16 -10.07 -2.72
N ILE A 234 -13.43 -10.14 -1.62
CA ILE A 234 -12.46 -9.10 -1.23
C ILE A 234 -11.02 -9.61 -1.34
N GLU A 235 -10.25 -8.97 -2.22
CA GLU A 235 -8.81 -9.17 -2.39
C GLU A 235 -8.02 -8.11 -1.61
N VAL A 236 -7.11 -8.56 -0.74
CA VAL A 236 -6.28 -7.68 0.09
C VAL A 236 -4.88 -7.60 -0.50
N ARG A 237 -4.72 -6.84 -1.58
CA ARG A 237 -3.47 -6.65 -2.36
C ARG A 237 -3.60 -5.43 -3.29
N GLY A 238 -2.52 -5.06 -3.98
CA GLY A 238 -2.53 -3.97 -4.97
C GLY A 238 -3.47 -4.26 -6.14
N PHE A 239 -4.18 -3.25 -6.65
CA PHE A 239 -5.12 -3.39 -7.76
C PHE A 239 -4.44 -3.96 -9.01
N GLU A 240 -3.20 -3.54 -9.26
CA GLU A 240 -2.33 -4.02 -10.35
C GLU A 240 -1.91 -5.48 -10.22
N GLU A 241 -2.00 -6.05 -9.02
CA GLU A 241 -1.65 -7.45 -8.76
C GLU A 241 -2.85 -8.39 -8.92
N VAL A 242 -4.07 -7.87 -8.98
CA VAL A 242 -5.27 -8.70 -9.07
C VAL A 242 -5.51 -9.09 -10.54
N PRO A 243 -5.44 -10.39 -10.89
CA PRO A 243 -5.50 -10.82 -12.27
C PRO A 243 -6.94 -11.01 -12.74
N TYR A 244 -7.75 -9.95 -12.63
CA TYR A 244 -9.10 -9.97 -13.18
C TYR A 244 -9.06 -10.02 -14.70
N GLN A 245 -9.92 -10.87 -15.27
CA GLN A 245 -10.08 -10.91 -16.72
C GLN A 245 -10.74 -9.64 -17.25
N ASN A 246 -10.22 -9.08 -18.34
CA ASN A 246 -10.84 -7.96 -19.05
C ASN A 246 -12.27 -8.29 -19.53
N ASN A 247 -13.14 -7.28 -19.56
CA ASN A 247 -14.55 -7.40 -19.95
C ASN A 247 -15.41 -8.32 -19.04
N SER A 248 -15.08 -8.41 -17.76
CA SER A 248 -15.76 -9.29 -16.80
C SER A 248 -16.78 -8.57 -15.90
N PHE A 249 -16.68 -7.24 -15.77
CA PHE A 249 -17.54 -6.44 -14.90
C PHE A 249 -18.61 -5.64 -15.66
N ASP A 250 -19.75 -5.42 -15.01
CA ASP A 250 -20.85 -4.56 -15.50
C ASP A 250 -20.67 -3.11 -15.04
N LEU A 251 -20.11 -2.90 -13.84
CA LEU A 251 -19.88 -1.59 -13.22
C LEU A 251 -18.56 -1.60 -12.44
N VAL A 252 -17.74 -0.56 -12.61
CA VAL A 252 -16.70 -0.20 -11.64
C VAL A 252 -17.09 1.10 -10.96
N LEU A 253 -17.02 1.12 -9.63
CA LEU A 253 -17.40 2.28 -8.84
C LEU A 253 -16.46 2.42 -7.64
N THR A 254 -15.78 3.56 -7.54
CA THR A 254 -14.73 3.75 -6.53
C THR A 254 -14.35 5.20 -6.29
N ASN A 255 -13.65 5.44 -5.19
CA ASN A 255 -12.91 6.66 -4.92
C ASN A 255 -11.42 6.39 -5.06
N VAL A 256 -10.82 6.89 -6.14
CA VAL A 256 -9.44 6.59 -6.49
C VAL A 256 -8.48 7.16 -5.44
N PRO A 257 -7.47 6.40 -4.97
CA PRO A 257 -6.54 6.90 -3.96
C PRO A 257 -5.81 8.15 -4.45
N PHE A 258 -5.69 9.15 -3.57
CA PHE A 258 -5.10 10.45 -3.91
C PHE A 258 -3.59 10.39 -3.78
N GLY A 259 -2.86 10.48 -4.90
CA GLY A 259 -1.41 10.39 -4.86
C GLY A 259 -0.73 10.93 -6.11
N ASN A 260 0.50 11.40 -5.93
CA ASN A 260 1.36 11.84 -7.03
C ASN A 260 2.46 10.82 -7.33
N PHE A 261 2.05 9.58 -7.59
CA PHE A 261 2.93 8.49 -7.95
C PHE A 261 2.34 7.69 -9.12
N ARG A 262 3.21 6.89 -9.75
CA ARG A 262 2.82 6.05 -10.89
C ARG A 262 2.73 4.59 -10.49
N ILE A 263 1.76 3.88 -11.08
CA ILE A 263 1.58 2.44 -11.01
C ILE A 263 2.21 1.81 -12.25
N ALA A 264 3.06 0.81 -12.03
CA ALA A 264 3.59 -0.05 -13.08
C ALA A 264 2.79 -1.35 -13.08
N ASP A 265 2.31 -1.77 -14.25
CA ASP A 265 1.51 -2.97 -14.43
C ASP A 265 1.98 -3.67 -15.70
N LYS A 266 2.18 -4.98 -15.61
CA LYS A 266 2.67 -5.85 -16.69
C LYS A 266 1.79 -5.83 -17.94
N ASN A 267 0.53 -5.43 -17.81
CA ASN A 267 -0.43 -5.36 -18.92
C ASN A 267 -0.26 -4.09 -19.79
N TYR A 268 0.63 -3.16 -19.41
CA TYR A 268 0.84 -1.92 -20.14
C TYR A 268 2.31 -1.62 -20.43
N ASP A 269 2.55 -0.96 -21.56
CA ASP A 269 3.91 -0.61 -22.03
C ASP A 269 4.60 0.49 -21.20
N LYS A 270 3.84 1.21 -20.37
CA LYS A 270 4.35 2.33 -19.56
C LYS A 270 3.60 2.45 -18.23
N PRO A 271 4.23 3.00 -17.18
CA PRO A 271 3.57 3.29 -15.92
C PRO A 271 2.68 4.54 -16.02
N TYR A 272 1.50 4.47 -15.43
CA TYR A 272 0.50 5.56 -15.41
C TYR A 272 0.44 6.22 -14.04
N MET A 273 0.08 7.51 -13.97
CA MET A 273 -0.28 8.12 -12.68
C MET A 273 -1.45 7.36 -12.05
N ILE A 274 -1.49 7.23 -10.72
CA ILE A 274 -2.53 6.43 -10.04
C ILE A 274 -3.95 6.74 -10.53
N HIS A 275 -4.29 8.01 -10.67
CA HIS A 275 -5.60 8.44 -11.18
C HIS A 275 -5.89 7.97 -12.62
N ASP A 276 -4.89 8.05 -13.49
CA ASP A 276 -5.01 7.60 -14.89
C ASP A 276 -5.11 6.08 -14.96
N TYR A 277 -4.29 5.39 -14.15
CA TYR A 277 -4.26 3.94 -14.06
C TYR A 277 -5.63 3.40 -13.69
N PHE A 278 -6.24 3.94 -12.62
CA PHE A 278 -7.56 3.49 -12.17
C PHE A 278 -8.64 3.72 -13.22
N VAL A 279 -8.65 4.87 -13.92
CA VAL A 279 -9.61 5.11 -15.02
C VAL A 279 -9.41 4.09 -16.14
N LYS A 280 -8.18 3.98 -16.64
CA LYS A 280 -7.84 3.14 -17.79
C LYS A 280 -8.08 1.66 -17.49
N HIS A 281 -7.56 1.17 -16.37
CA HIS A 281 -7.68 -0.25 -16.01
C HIS A 281 -9.13 -0.63 -15.71
N SER A 282 -9.90 0.24 -15.05
CA SER A 282 -11.35 0.00 -14.85
C SER A 282 -12.10 -0.11 -16.17
N LEU A 283 -11.79 0.73 -17.16
CA LEU A 283 -12.38 0.64 -18.50
C LEU A 283 -11.96 -0.64 -19.24
N ASP A 284 -10.74 -1.12 -19.04
CA ASP A 284 -10.28 -2.39 -19.62
C ASP A 284 -11.03 -3.60 -18.98
N LEU A 285 -11.38 -3.50 -17.69
CA LEU A 285 -12.08 -4.53 -16.92
C LEU A 285 -13.59 -4.60 -17.17
N VAL A 286 -14.27 -3.48 -17.40
CA VAL A 286 -15.71 -3.52 -17.75
C VAL A 286 -15.92 -4.08 -19.15
N ARG A 287 -17.04 -4.79 -19.35
CA ARG A 287 -17.46 -5.23 -20.69
C ARG A 287 -17.90 -4.06 -21.55
N ASP A 288 -18.06 -4.30 -22.85
CA ASP A 288 -18.66 -3.29 -23.72
C ASP A 288 -20.06 -2.90 -23.22
N GLY A 289 -20.31 -1.59 -23.14
CA GLY A 289 -21.48 -1.02 -22.48
C GLY A 289 -21.47 -0.96 -20.96
N GLY A 290 -20.48 -1.58 -20.31
CA GLY A 290 -20.26 -1.43 -18.88
C GLY A 290 -19.83 -0.02 -18.49
N GLN A 291 -20.11 0.35 -17.24
CA GLN A 291 -19.96 1.72 -16.74
C GLN A 291 -18.80 1.82 -15.75
N VAL A 292 -18.13 2.98 -15.74
CA VAL A 292 -17.09 3.31 -14.77
C VAL A 292 -17.48 4.65 -14.14
N SER A 293 -17.82 4.63 -12.85
CA SER A 293 -18.27 5.79 -12.07
C SER A 293 -17.29 6.04 -10.92
N ILE A 294 -16.42 7.03 -11.06
CA ILE A 294 -15.30 7.21 -10.14
C ILE A 294 -15.26 8.61 -9.54
N ILE A 295 -14.73 8.68 -8.33
CA ILE A 295 -14.27 9.93 -7.71
C ILE A 295 -12.77 10.00 -7.93
N SER A 296 -12.28 11.07 -8.53
CA SER A 296 -10.85 11.25 -8.80
C SER A 296 -10.42 12.70 -8.59
N SER A 297 -9.10 12.94 -8.56
CA SER A 297 -8.58 14.30 -8.53
C SER A 297 -8.84 15.02 -9.86
N ILE A 298 -8.94 16.34 -9.80
CA ILE A 298 -9.07 17.20 -11.00
C ILE A 298 -7.93 17.01 -12.00
N GLY A 299 -6.79 16.49 -11.53
CA GLY A 299 -5.63 16.15 -12.35
C GLY A 299 -5.88 15.02 -13.34
N THR A 300 -7.02 14.31 -13.26
CA THR A 300 -7.45 13.38 -14.32
C THR A 300 -7.94 14.15 -15.56
N MET A 301 -8.72 15.21 -15.33
CA MET A 301 -9.41 15.98 -16.37
C MET A 301 -8.56 17.14 -16.90
N ASP A 302 -7.87 17.82 -15.99
CA ASP A 302 -7.13 19.07 -16.23
C ASP A 302 -5.66 18.84 -16.62
N LYS A 303 -5.30 17.58 -16.93
CA LYS A 303 -3.93 17.20 -17.28
C LYS A 303 -3.50 17.74 -18.65
N ARG A 304 -2.40 18.49 -18.64
CA ARG A 304 -1.81 19.12 -19.84
C ARG A 304 -1.13 18.13 -20.79
N THR A 305 -0.36 17.17 -20.28
CA THR A 305 0.48 16.24 -21.06
C THR A 305 0.28 14.81 -20.58
N ASP A 306 0.44 13.83 -21.46
CA ASP A 306 0.17 12.41 -21.15
C ASP A 306 -1.24 12.20 -20.59
N ASN A 307 -2.22 12.88 -21.18
CA ASN A 307 -3.60 12.84 -20.72
C ASN A 307 -4.24 11.51 -21.13
N VAL A 308 -4.57 10.69 -20.13
CA VAL A 308 -5.22 9.38 -20.31
C VAL A 308 -6.52 9.47 -21.10
N LEU A 309 -7.23 10.60 -21.03
CA LEU A 309 -8.46 10.82 -21.78
C LEU A 309 -8.24 10.69 -23.30
N GLN A 310 -7.06 11.07 -23.81
CA GLN A 310 -6.75 10.88 -25.24
C GLN A 310 -6.57 9.41 -25.61
N GLU A 311 -6.06 8.59 -24.70
CA GLU A 311 -5.83 7.16 -24.93
C GLU A 311 -7.14 6.37 -24.91
N ILE A 312 -8.05 6.72 -24.00
CA ILE A 312 -9.36 6.07 -23.87
C ILE A 312 -10.43 6.66 -24.80
N LYS A 313 -10.13 7.77 -25.50
CA LYS A 313 -11.10 8.48 -26.36
C LYS A 313 -11.78 7.57 -27.38
N THR A 314 -11.04 6.60 -27.92
CA THR A 314 -11.49 5.79 -29.06
C THR A 314 -12.49 4.70 -28.69
N ASN A 315 -12.53 4.29 -27.42
CA ASN A 315 -13.33 3.17 -26.94
C ASN A 315 -14.21 3.51 -25.72
N THR A 316 -14.37 4.80 -25.42
CA THR A 316 -15.07 5.27 -24.21
C THR A 316 -16.01 6.42 -24.55
N HIS A 317 -17.28 6.32 -24.16
CA HIS A 317 -18.24 7.42 -24.18
C HIS A 317 -18.21 8.11 -22.81
N PHE A 318 -18.03 9.44 -22.78
CA PHE A 318 -18.08 10.18 -21.52
C PHE A 318 -19.52 10.61 -21.24
N LEU A 319 -20.12 10.07 -20.18
CA LEU A 319 -21.51 10.36 -19.81
C LEU A 319 -21.62 11.74 -19.16
N GLY A 320 -20.58 12.15 -18.42
CA GLY A 320 -20.51 13.45 -17.79
C GLY A 320 -19.68 13.44 -16.51
N GLY A 321 -19.53 14.61 -15.89
CA GLY A 321 -18.84 14.75 -14.62
C GLY A 321 -19.32 15.94 -13.82
N VAL A 322 -19.05 15.91 -12.52
CA VAL A 322 -19.40 16.98 -11.57
C VAL A 322 -18.17 17.29 -10.71
N ARG A 323 -17.73 18.54 -10.73
CA ARG A 323 -16.62 19.04 -9.92
C ARG A 323 -17.14 19.56 -8.59
N LEU A 324 -16.68 18.93 -7.51
CA LEU A 324 -17.12 19.19 -6.14
C LEU A 324 -16.31 20.31 -5.48
N PRO A 325 -16.89 21.02 -4.50
CA PRO A 325 -16.16 22.01 -3.72
C PRO A 325 -15.11 21.32 -2.84
N ASP A 326 -14.07 22.08 -2.49
CA ASP A 326 -12.96 21.60 -1.66
C ASP A 326 -13.36 21.21 -0.23
N THR A 327 -14.60 21.50 0.18
CA THR A 327 -15.15 21.13 1.48
C THR A 327 -15.95 19.83 1.45
N ALA A 328 -16.21 19.23 0.28
CA ALA A 328 -17.08 18.07 0.13
C ALA A 328 -16.68 16.87 1.00
N PHE A 329 -15.38 16.70 1.25
CA PHE A 329 -14.84 15.60 2.07
C PHE A 329 -14.34 16.06 3.45
N LYS A 330 -14.51 17.33 3.82
CA LYS A 330 -13.89 17.92 5.01
C LYS A 330 -14.40 17.30 6.33
N LYS A 331 -15.69 17.00 6.43
CA LYS A 331 -16.31 16.50 7.69
C LYS A 331 -15.76 15.12 8.08
N ILE A 332 -15.73 14.18 7.13
CA ILE A 332 -15.32 12.79 7.37
C ILE A 332 -13.81 12.65 7.21
N ALA A 333 -13.28 12.96 6.02
CA ALA A 333 -11.89 12.73 5.65
C ALA A 333 -10.90 13.76 6.25
N GLY A 334 -11.40 14.90 6.74
CA GLY A 334 -10.56 15.92 7.40
C GLY A 334 -9.65 16.71 6.45
N THR A 335 -9.83 16.57 5.14
CA THR A 335 -9.01 17.23 4.11
C THR A 335 -9.82 18.24 3.29
N ARG A 336 -9.14 19.23 2.71
CA ARG A 336 -9.73 20.18 1.77
C ARG A 336 -9.16 19.95 0.38
N VAL A 337 -9.93 19.28 -0.48
CA VAL A 337 -9.49 18.89 -1.82
C VAL A 337 -10.64 18.98 -2.81
N THR A 338 -10.38 19.61 -3.95
CA THR A 338 -11.32 19.64 -5.08
C THR A 338 -11.20 18.32 -5.83
N THR A 339 -12.35 17.70 -6.14
CA THR A 339 -12.43 16.38 -6.78
C THR A 339 -13.53 16.36 -7.82
N ASP A 340 -13.43 15.43 -8.76
CA ASP A 340 -14.42 15.23 -9.81
C ASP A 340 -15.12 13.89 -9.61
N LEU A 341 -16.46 13.89 -9.70
CA LEU A 341 -17.28 12.70 -9.95
C LEU A 341 -17.33 12.51 -11.46
N LEU A 342 -16.87 11.38 -11.98
CA LEU A 342 -16.74 11.14 -13.42
C LEU A 342 -17.47 9.86 -13.81
N PHE A 343 -18.26 9.94 -14.89
CA PHE A 343 -19.07 8.84 -15.41
C PHE A 343 -18.65 8.51 -16.84
N PHE A 344 -18.21 7.29 -17.06
CA PHE A 344 -17.79 6.77 -18.34
C PHE A 344 -18.59 5.51 -18.69
N GLN A 345 -18.75 5.26 -19.98
CA GLN A 345 -19.26 4.00 -20.51
C GLN A 345 -18.30 3.46 -21.56
N LYS A 346 -17.93 2.18 -21.46
CA LYS A 346 -17.13 1.53 -22.51
C LYS A 346 -17.98 1.39 -23.77
N ASN A 347 -17.41 1.79 -24.90
CA ASN A 347 -18.05 1.74 -26.20
C ASN A 347 -17.00 1.43 -27.28
N GLN A 348 -16.82 0.15 -27.58
CA GLN A 348 -15.86 -0.32 -28.58
C GLN A 348 -16.24 0.09 -30.02
N ALA A 349 -17.55 0.30 -30.27
CA ALA A 349 -18.08 0.71 -31.57
C ALA A 349 -18.30 2.23 -31.68
N LYS A 350 -17.53 3.02 -30.93
CA LYS A 350 -17.69 4.48 -30.88
C LYS A 350 -17.46 5.14 -32.23
N ASN A 351 -18.37 6.04 -32.60
CA ASN A 351 -18.21 6.89 -33.77
C ASN A 351 -17.28 8.06 -33.45
N LEU A 352 -16.07 8.05 -34.02
CA LEU A 352 -15.04 9.07 -33.75
C LEU A 352 -15.33 10.45 -34.38
N ASN A 353 -16.41 10.58 -35.16
CA ASN A 353 -16.80 11.84 -35.79
C ASN A 353 -17.55 12.80 -34.86
N GLU A 354 -17.93 12.34 -33.66
CA GLU A 354 -18.52 13.20 -32.62
C GLU A 354 -17.40 13.94 -31.87
N GLU A 355 -17.39 15.27 -31.95
CA GLU A 355 -16.47 16.09 -31.16
C GLU A 355 -16.99 16.20 -29.72
N GLU A 356 -16.45 15.35 -28.86
CA GLU A 356 -16.67 15.42 -27.41
C GLU A 356 -15.64 16.36 -26.76
N LEU A 357 -16.15 17.44 -26.16
CA LEU A 357 -15.36 18.51 -25.55
C LEU A 357 -14.40 18.01 -24.48
N VAL A 358 -14.79 17.00 -23.70
CA VAL A 358 -13.94 16.41 -22.65
C VAL A 358 -12.62 15.86 -23.19
N PHE A 359 -12.62 15.38 -24.44
CA PHE A 359 -11.49 14.76 -25.12
C PHE A 359 -10.71 15.76 -26.00
N SER A 360 -10.93 17.07 -25.88
CA SER A 360 -10.11 18.07 -26.60
C SER A 360 -8.77 18.36 -25.92
N GLY A 361 -8.57 17.86 -24.70
CA GLY A 361 -7.43 18.20 -23.85
C GLY A 361 -7.65 19.53 -23.11
N SER A 362 -6.82 19.74 -22.09
CA SER A 362 -6.94 20.91 -21.20
C SER A 362 -6.40 22.17 -21.85
N ILE A 363 -7.03 23.30 -21.54
CA ILE A 363 -6.64 24.65 -22.00
C ILE A 363 -6.17 25.50 -20.80
N PRO A 364 -5.37 26.57 -21.04
CA PRO A 364 -5.04 27.51 -19.97
C PRO A 364 -6.30 28.17 -19.42
N PHE A 365 -6.42 28.24 -18.09
CA PHE A 365 -7.54 28.92 -17.44
C PHE A 365 -7.50 30.43 -17.70
N GLU A 366 -8.65 31.05 -18.00
CA GLU A 366 -8.72 32.42 -18.50
C GLU A 366 -8.24 33.44 -17.46
N GLU A 367 -8.67 33.27 -16.21
CA GLU A 367 -8.37 34.15 -15.08
C GLU A 367 -6.92 33.98 -14.59
N ASP A 368 -6.32 32.81 -14.80
CA ASP A 368 -4.93 32.53 -14.43
C ASP A 368 -4.29 31.48 -15.33
N LYS A 369 -3.47 31.96 -16.28
CA LYS A 369 -2.80 31.12 -17.27
C LYS A 369 -1.73 30.16 -16.71
N ARG A 370 -1.48 30.18 -15.40
CA ARG A 370 -0.58 29.21 -14.74
C ARG A 370 -1.25 27.86 -14.56
N VAL A 371 -2.57 27.82 -14.44
CA VAL A 371 -3.35 26.60 -14.27
C VAL A 371 -4.07 26.22 -15.56
N TRP A 372 -4.42 24.95 -15.65
CA TRP A 372 -5.08 24.35 -16.81
C TRP A 372 -6.44 23.83 -16.38
N ILE A 373 -7.39 23.82 -17.30
CA ILE A 373 -8.76 23.36 -17.08
C ILE A 373 -9.21 22.55 -18.28
N ASN A 374 -9.93 21.46 -18.05
CA ASN A 374 -10.64 20.77 -19.12
C ASN A 374 -11.79 21.66 -19.61
N PRO A 375 -11.94 21.90 -20.93
CA PRO A 375 -13.03 22.70 -21.47
C PRO A 375 -14.44 22.22 -21.06
N TYR A 376 -14.61 20.94 -20.71
CA TYR A 376 -15.85 20.44 -20.13
C TYR A 376 -16.27 21.18 -18.85
N PHE A 377 -15.29 21.58 -18.03
CA PHE A 377 -15.50 22.33 -16.78
C PHE A 377 -15.31 23.84 -16.93
N ASP A 378 -15.00 24.31 -18.14
CA ASP A 378 -14.74 25.72 -18.43
C ASP A 378 -16.07 26.47 -18.66
N GLY A 379 -16.38 27.43 -17.78
CA GLY A 379 -17.58 28.24 -17.92
C GLY A 379 -18.02 28.93 -16.62
N LYS A 380 -18.27 30.24 -16.71
CA LYS A 380 -18.74 31.10 -15.61
C LYS A 380 -20.09 30.68 -15.00
N TYR A 381 -20.84 29.81 -15.67
CA TYR A 381 -22.13 29.24 -15.22
C TYR A 381 -22.23 27.75 -15.53
N ASN A 382 -21.12 27.01 -15.37
CA ASN A 382 -21.17 25.56 -15.52
C ASN A 382 -21.86 24.94 -14.30
N THR A 383 -23.08 24.43 -14.48
CA THR A 383 -23.87 23.75 -13.43
C THR A 383 -23.22 22.48 -12.92
N GLN A 384 -22.19 21.97 -13.60
CA GLN A 384 -21.39 20.82 -13.18
C GLN A 384 -20.25 21.21 -12.24
N VAL A 385 -19.99 22.50 -12.02
CA VAL A 385 -18.99 22.99 -11.05
C VAL A 385 -19.72 23.54 -9.83
N LEU A 386 -19.65 22.79 -8.72
CA LEU A 386 -20.37 23.10 -7.49
C LEU A 386 -19.55 24.05 -6.59
N GLY A 387 -19.42 25.30 -7.02
CA GLY A 387 -18.73 26.36 -6.27
C GLY A 387 -18.07 27.38 -7.19
N GLU A 388 -17.12 28.13 -6.64
CA GLU A 388 -16.39 29.18 -7.35
C GLU A 388 -14.92 28.81 -7.53
N TYR A 389 -14.38 28.99 -8.73
CA TYR A 389 -12.96 28.79 -8.96
C TYR A 389 -12.10 29.78 -8.18
N GLU A 390 -11.05 29.26 -7.56
CA GLU A 390 -9.95 30.04 -7.02
C GLU A 390 -8.62 29.35 -7.33
N VAL A 391 -7.54 30.11 -7.44
CA VAL A 391 -6.20 29.56 -7.60
C VAL A 391 -5.46 29.70 -6.27
N ARG A 392 -5.10 28.56 -5.68
CA ARG A 392 -4.30 28.49 -4.44
C ARG A 392 -2.81 28.36 -4.75
N ASN A 393 -1.97 28.67 -3.77
CA ASN A 393 -0.50 28.57 -3.74
C ASN A 393 0.27 29.67 -4.51
N PHE A 394 1.33 30.20 -3.89
CA PHE A 394 2.25 31.19 -4.47
C PHE A 394 3.33 30.47 -5.29
N ASN A 395 3.50 30.82 -6.57
CA ASN A 395 4.47 30.24 -7.54
C ASN A 395 4.29 28.76 -7.93
N GLY A 396 3.06 28.35 -8.25
CA GLY A 396 2.80 27.05 -8.88
C GLY A 396 1.36 26.89 -9.35
N GLY A 397 0.41 27.57 -8.70
CA GLY A 397 -1.00 27.62 -9.06
C GLY A 397 -1.68 26.25 -8.97
N THR A 398 -2.58 26.08 -8.01
CA THR A 398 -3.46 24.90 -7.97
C THR A 398 -4.89 25.38 -8.12
N LEU A 399 -5.57 24.90 -9.17
CA LEU A 399 -6.99 25.19 -9.35
C LEU A 399 -7.78 24.53 -8.22
N ASN A 400 -8.68 25.30 -7.62
CA ASN A 400 -9.50 24.85 -6.52
C ASN A 400 -10.92 25.38 -6.72
N VAL A 401 -11.92 24.62 -6.27
CA VAL A 401 -13.31 25.08 -6.22
C VAL A 401 -13.66 25.36 -4.77
N LYS A 402 -13.87 26.64 -4.46
CA LYS A 402 -14.30 27.08 -3.15
C LYS A 402 -15.82 27.06 -3.09
N GLY A 403 -16.34 26.40 -2.09
CA GLY A 403 -17.77 26.40 -1.79
C GLY A 403 -18.00 25.77 -0.43
N GLU A 404 -19.03 26.23 0.28
CA GLU A 404 -19.57 25.57 1.46
C GLU A 404 -21.08 25.51 1.23
N SER A 405 -21.62 24.30 1.15
CA SER A 405 -23.04 24.09 0.88
C SER A 405 -23.64 23.16 1.91
N GLU A 406 -24.67 23.66 2.59
CA GLU A 406 -25.56 22.85 3.43
C GLU A 406 -26.50 21.97 2.58
N THR A 407 -26.61 22.26 1.28
CA THR A 407 -27.47 21.59 0.30
C THR A 407 -26.69 20.80 -0.75
N LEU A 408 -25.46 20.39 -0.45
CA LEU A 408 -24.55 19.72 -1.40
C LEU A 408 -25.19 18.48 -2.07
N ALA A 409 -25.96 17.68 -1.32
CA ALA A 409 -26.68 16.52 -1.88
C ALA A 409 -27.62 16.92 -3.03
N THR A 410 -28.41 17.96 -2.83
CA THR A 410 -29.36 18.49 -3.82
C THR A 410 -28.65 19.11 -5.01
N GLU A 411 -27.52 19.80 -4.77
CA GLU A 411 -26.69 20.36 -5.84
C GLU A 411 -26.06 19.27 -6.72
N ILE A 412 -25.58 18.17 -6.12
CA ILE A 412 -25.07 17.00 -6.84
C ILE A 412 -26.18 16.38 -7.70
N MET A 413 -27.38 16.14 -7.15
CA MET A 413 -28.50 15.60 -7.93
C MET A 413 -28.85 16.49 -9.12
N LYS A 414 -28.91 17.81 -8.91
CA LYS A 414 -29.18 18.77 -9.99
C LYS A 414 -28.08 18.78 -11.05
N ALA A 415 -26.82 18.64 -10.64
CA ALA A 415 -25.71 18.52 -11.58
C ALA A 415 -25.80 17.24 -12.41
N PHE A 416 -26.22 16.12 -11.80
CA PHE A 416 -26.43 14.83 -12.47
C PHE A 416 -27.52 14.85 -13.54
N GLU A 417 -28.46 15.80 -13.53
CA GLU A 417 -29.40 15.99 -14.66
C GLU A 417 -28.67 16.28 -15.99
N ASN A 418 -27.42 16.77 -15.94
CA ASN A 418 -26.58 17.04 -17.12
C ASN A 418 -25.63 15.87 -17.45
N VAL A 419 -25.66 14.78 -16.69
CA VAL A 419 -24.92 13.54 -16.98
C VAL A 419 -25.82 12.66 -17.83
N GLU A 420 -25.38 12.36 -19.05
CA GLU A 420 -26.09 11.53 -20.02
C GLU A 420 -26.39 10.14 -19.45
N ALA A 421 -27.54 9.57 -19.80
CA ALA A 421 -27.85 8.18 -19.52
C ALA A 421 -26.98 7.26 -20.38
N PRO A 422 -26.54 6.10 -19.86
CA PRO A 422 -25.75 5.12 -20.61
C PRO A 422 -26.55 4.60 -21.81
N LYS A 423 -25.85 4.38 -22.93
CA LYS A 423 -26.44 3.74 -24.11
C LYS A 423 -26.78 2.30 -23.77
N GLN A 424 -28.00 1.86 -24.09
CA GLN A 424 -28.35 0.43 -23.95
C GLN A 424 -27.51 -0.39 -24.93
N ILE A 425 -26.67 -1.25 -24.37
CA ILE A 425 -25.79 -2.15 -25.12
C ILE A 425 -26.13 -3.58 -24.73
N ASP A 426 -25.98 -4.50 -25.68
CA ASP A 426 -26.40 -5.90 -25.56
C ASP A 426 -25.80 -6.58 -24.32
N ASN A 427 -26.67 -7.14 -23.48
CA ASN A 427 -26.31 -7.87 -22.26
C ASN A 427 -26.05 -9.37 -22.50
N SER A 428 -26.02 -9.81 -23.76
CA SER A 428 -25.93 -11.24 -24.13
C SER A 428 -24.57 -11.90 -23.81
N LEU A 429 -23.48 -11.13 -23.68
CA LEU A 429 -22.14 -11.65 -23.43
C LEU A 429 -21.60 -11.16 -22.08
N LYS A 430 -21.63 -12.03 -21.07
CA LYS A 430 -20.84 -11.86 -19.83
C LYS A 430 -19.67 -12.84 -19.85
N ALA A 431 -18.45 -12.34 -20.05
CA ALA A 431 -17.27 -13.15 -19.80
C ALA A 431 -17.25 -13.53 -18.30
N PRO A 432 -16.88 -14.76 -17.90
CA PRO A 432 -16.73 -15.11 -16.50
C PRO A 432 -15.71 -14.17 -15.79
N VAL A 433 -15.97 -13.82 -14.53
CA VAL A 433 -14.93 -13.20 -13.68
C VAL A 433 -13.99 -14.33 -13.27
N PHE A 434 -12.93 -14.53 -14.04
CA PHE A 434 -11.81 -15.33 -13.58
C PHE A 434 -10.82 -14.40 -12.89
N ILE A 435 -10.52 -14.69 -11.63
CA ILE A 435 -9.21 -14.38 -11.08
C ILE A 435 -8.30 -15.40 -11.76
N GLN A 436 -7.63 -14.99 -12.83
CA GLN A 436 -6.60 -15.81 -13.44
C GLN A 436 -5.41 -15.77 -12.49
N GLU A 437 -5.48 -16.49 -11.37
CA GLU A 437 -4.23 -16.87 -10.74
C GLU A 437 -3.52 -17.73 -11.78
N GLU A 438 -2.64 -17.11 -12.57
CA GLU A 438 -1.44 -17.79 -13.06
C GLU A 438 -0.66 -18.15 -11.80
N VAL A 439 -1.16 -19.18 -11.12
CA VAL A 439 -0.44 -19.86 -10.09
C VAL A 439 0.75 -20.44 -10.81
N ASP A 440 1.90 -19.79 -10.64
CA ASP A 440 3.15 -20.47 -10.94
C ASP A 440 3.26 -21.65 -9.97
N ASN A 441 2.72 -22.80 -10.39
CA ASN A 441 2.80 -24.06 -9.66
C ASN A 441 4.26 -24.52 -9.50
N SER A 442 5.23 -23.86 -10.13
CA SER A 442 6.65 -24.04 -9.85
C SER A 442 7.10 -23.40 -8.53
N ILE A 443 6.24 -22.59 -7.90
CA ILE A 443 6.45 -21.97 -6.58
C ILE A 443 5.57 -22.65 -5.53
N PRO A 444 6.18 -23.25 -4.49
CA PRO A 444 5.47 -23.91 -3.39
C PRO A 444 4.48 -23.00 -2.65
N SER A 445 3.37 -23.57 -2.18
CA SER A 445 2.32 -22.83 -1.46
C SER A 445 2.85 -22.14 -0.21
N ARG A 446 3.69 -22.82 0.58
CA ARG A 446 4.33 -22.23 1.77
C ARG A 446 5.11 -20.95 1.44
N ILE A 447 5.80 -20.93 0.30
CA ILE A 447 6.56 -19.76 -0.14
C ILE A 447 5.61 -18.66 -0.60
N ARG A 448 4.56 -19.01 -1.36
CA ARG A 448 3.56 -18.06 -1.85
C ARG A 448 2.83 -17.33 -0.72
N GLU A 449 2.50 -18.04 0.35
CA GLU A 449 1.70 -17.52 1.46
C GLU A 449 2.54 -16.75 2.48
N ASN A 450 3.80 -17.16 2.73
CA ASN A 450 4.57 -16.65 3.87
C ASN A 450 5.78 -15.79 3.50
N LEU A 451 6.17 -15.72 2.22
CA LEU A 451 7.32 -14.92 1.82
C LEU A 451 6.96 -13.43 1.77
N ALA A 452 7.54 -12.64 2.68
CA ALA A 452 7.36 -11.20 2.74
C ALA A 452 8.01 -10.48 1.54
N LEU A 453 7.52 -9.27 1.23
CA LEU A 453 8.05 -8.44 0.16
C LEU A 453 9.50 -8.04 0.46
N TYR A 454 10.37 -8.13 -0.55
CA TYR A 454 11.83 -7.91 -0.46
C TYR A 454 12.53 -8.85 0.51
N SER A 455 12.05 -10.08 0.66
CA SER A 455 12.71 -11.08 1.49
C SER A 455 13.08 -12.33 0.69
N PHE A 456 14.17 -12.97 1.10
CA PHE A 456 14.51 -14.32 0.64
C PHE A 456 13.77 -15.39 1.44
N GLY A 457 13.40 -16.46 0.75
CA GLY A 457 12.86 -17.69 1.33
C GLY A 457 13.39 -18.90 0.58
N TYR A 458 13.19 -20.09 1.13
CA TYR A 458 13.62 -21.31 0.46
C TYR A 458 12.71 -22.50 0.76
N GLU A 459 12.64 -23.42 -0.19
CA GLU A 459 12.11 -24.76 0.03
C GLU A 459 13.06 -25.79 -0.59
N GLY A 460 13.51 -26.77 0.20
CA GLY A 460 14.56 -27.69 -0.21
C GLY A 460 15.87 -26.97 -0.55
N ASN A 461 16.31 -27.07 -1.81
CA ASN A 461 17.50 -26.38 -2.35
C ASN A 461 17.14 -25.20 -3.28
N GLN A 462 15.86 -24.85 -3.42
CA GLN A 462 15.46 -23.73 -4.25
C GLN A 462 15.32 -22.48 -3.39
N ILE A 463 16.02 -21.41 -3.78
CA ILE A 463 15.88 -20.08 -3.20
C ILE A 463 14.83 -19.32 -4.00
N TYR A 464 13.99 -18.59 -3.29
CA TYR A 464 12.98 -17.67 -3.80
C TYR A 464 13.25 -16.28 -3.26
N TYR A 465 12.94 -15.28 -4.06
CA TYR A 465 12.97 -13.87 -3.69
C TYR A 465 11.66 -13.24 -4.14
N ARG A 466 11.06 -12.42 -3.28
CA ARG A 466 9.85 -11.68 -3.60
C ARG A 466 10.20 -10.21 -3.84
N ASP A 467 9.92 -9.73 -5.05
CA ASP A 467 10.01 -8.30 -5.38
C ASP A 467 8.64 -7.77 -5.81
N THR A 468 8.61 -6.54 -6.32
CA THR A 468 7.39 -5.86 -6.79
C THR A 468 6.71 -6.55 -7.98
N HIS A 469 7.39 -7.47 -8.65
CA HIS A 469 6.84 -8.23 -9.79
C HIS A 469 6.37 -9.63 -9.39
N GLY A 470 6.46 -9.98 -8.10
CA GLY A 470 6.04 -11.26 -7.55
C GLY A 470 7.19 -12.10 -6.99
N ILE A 471 6.94 -13.40 -6.81
CA ILE A 471 7.95 -14.34 -6.32
C ILE A 471 8.67 -14.95 -7.52
N ARG A 472 10.01 -14.89 -7.51
CA ARG A 472 10.86 -15.52 -8.51
C ARG A 472 11.87 -16.46 -7.88
N LYS A 473 12.33 -17.43 -8.66
CA LYS A 473 13.50 -18.24 -8.30
C LYS A 473 14.73 -17.33 -8.31
N SER A 474 15.45 -17.29 -7.20
CA SER A 474 16.60 -16.42 -7.07
C SER A 474 17.74 -16.86 -7.99
N SER A 475 18.36 -15.88 -8.62
CA SER A 475 19.51 -15.98 -9.51
C SER A 475 20.52 -14.90 -9.10
N LYS A 476 21.74 -15.01 -9.60
CA LYS A 476 22.75 -13.95 -9.43
C LYS A 476 23.11 -13.35 -10.77
N VAL A 477 23.40 -12.05 -10.80
CA VAL A 477 23.99 -11.41 -11.96
C VAL A 477 25.44 -11.88 -12.07
N ASP A 478 25.80 -12.45 -13.21
CA ASP A 478 27.17 -12.81 -13.56
C ASP A 478 27.55 -12.12 -14.87
N GLU A 479 28.86 -12.03 -15.13
CA GLU A 479 29.39 -11.45 -16.35
C GLU A 479 30.33 -12.42 -17.06
N ILE A 480 30.34 -12.39 -18.38
CA ILE A 480 31.35 -13.07 -19.19
C ILE A 480 31.88 -12.15 -20.27
N SER A 481 33.20 -12.17 -20.44
CA SER A 481 33.91 -11.34 -21.41
C SER A 481 34.53 -12.20 -22.52
N TYR A 482 34.33 -11.81 -23.77
CA TYR A 482 34.99 -12.42 -24.92
C TYR A 482 35.32 -11.38 -26.00
N TYR A 483 36.08 -11.79 -27.01
CA TYR A 483 36.56 -10.93 -28.08
C TYR A 483 35.90 -11.28 -29.40
N VAL A 484 35.41 -10.25 -30.09
CA VAL A 484 34.75 -10.33 -31.40
C VAL A 484 35.50 -9.51 -32.45
N ASP A 485 35.29 -9.81 -33.72
CA ASP A 485 35.76 -8.95 -34.81
C ASP A 485 34.79 -7.78 -35.08
N GLU A 486 35.08 -7.00 -36.13
CA GLU A 486 34.26 -5.86 -36.55
C GLU A 486 32.82 -6.27 -36.93
N LYS A 487 32.65 -7.50 -37.46
CA LYS A 487 31.36 -8.07 -37.83
C LYS A 487 30.62 -8.75 -36.67
N VAL A 488 31.17 -8.64 -35.44
CA VAL A 488 30.64 -9.22 -34.20
C VAL A 488 30.78 -10.75 -34.14
N ASP A 489 31.61 -11.34 -34.99
CA ASP A 489 31.88 -12.79 -34.93
C ASP A 489 32.82 -13.11 -33.76
N PHE A 490 32.46 -14.08 -32.93
CA PHE A 490 33.28 -14.58 -31.83
C PHE A 490 34.65 -15.06 -32.31
N LYS A 491 35.73 -14.65 -31.62
CA LYS A 491 37.12 -15.08 -31.91
C LYS A 491 37.81 -15.75 -30.74
N ALA A 492 37.63 -15.26 -29.52
CA ALA A 492 38.33 -15.81 -28.35
C ALA A 492 37.66 -15.44 -27.04
N TRP A 493 37.68 -16.34 -26.06
CA TRP A 493 37.34 -16.01 -24.67
C TRP A 493 38.42 -15.14 -24.01
N ASP A 494 38.02 -14.31 -23.04
CA ASP A 494 38.98 -13.59 -22.21
C ASP A 494 39.83 -14.59 -21.40
N SER A 495 41.15 -14.41 -21.43
CA SER A 495 42.13 -15.30 -20.79
C SER A 495 42.01 -15.38 -19.27
N SER A 496 41.29 -14.45 -18.63
CA SER A 496 41.01 -14.48 -17.19
C SER A 496 39.89 -15.45 -16.81
N LEU A 497 39.13 -15.97 -17.79
CA LEU A 497 38.02 -16.88 -17.54
C LEU A 497 38.51 -18.32 -17.33
N SER A 498 37.92 -19.01 -16.34
CA SER A 498 38.10 -20.44 -16.16
C SER A 498 37.25 -21.24 -17.17
N GLU A 499 37.73 -22.42 -17.54
CA GLU A 499 37.01 -23.35 -18.43
C GLU A 499 35.60 -23.66 -17.90
N HIS A 500 35.47 -23.90 -16.59
CA HIS A 500 34.18 -24.10 -15.95
C HIS A 500 33.23 -22.89 -16.08
N LYS A 501 33.73 -21.65 -16.05
CA LYS A 501 32.87 -20.46 -16.22
C LYS A 501 32.38 -20.34 -17.66
N ILE A 502 33.24 -20.67 -18.63
CA ILE A 502 32.90 -20.71 -20.05
C ILE A 502 31.85 -21.77 -20.32
N ASP A 503 32.07 -23.01 -19.90
CA ASP A 503 31.14 -24.13 -20.13
C ASP A 503 29.76 -23.84 -19.57
N ARG A 504 29.71 -23.29 -18.36
CA ARG A 504 28.46 -22.92 -17.70
C ARG A 504 27.69 -21.85 -18.48
N PHE A 505 28.37 -20.83 -19.00
CA PHE A 505 27.71 -19.82 -19.83
C PHE A 505 27.21 -20.41 -21.16
N VAL A 506 28.01 -21.24 -21.82
CA VAL A 506 27.64 -21.88 -23.09
C VAL A 506 26.41 -22.78 -22.92
N GLN A 507 26.31 -23.51 -21.79
CA GLN A 507 25.16 -24.35 -21.48
C GLN A 507 23.84 -23.58 -21.32
N LEU A 508 23.88 -22.28 -20.99
CA LEU A 508 22.68 -21.45 -20.88
C LEU A 508 22.04 -21.14 -22.24
N HIS A 509 22.77 -21.33 -23.35
CA HIS A 509 22.31 -21.00 -24.71
C HIS A 509 21.73 -19.58 -24.79
N LEU A 510 22.36 -18.63 -24.07
CA LEU A 510 21.89 -17.26 -23.93
C LEU A 510 22.11 -16.48 -25.23
N THR A 511 21.10 -15.74 -25.69
CA THR A 511 21.20 -14.79 -26.80
C THR A 511 21.42 -13.39 -26.26
N ASP A 512 21.96 -12.48 -27.08
CA ASP A 512 22.15 -11.07 -26.68
C ASP A 512 20.81 -10.41 -26.25
N GLU A 513 19.69 -10.80 -26.86
CA GLU A 513 18.33 -10.33 -26.51
C GLU A 513 17.84 -10.83 -25.15
N LYS A 514 18.41 -11.92 -24.62
CA LYS A 514 18.06 -12.52 -23.32
C LYS A 514 19.07 -12.18 -22.22
N ALA A 515 20.12 -11.42 -22.57
CA ALA A 515 21.08 -10.91 -21.60
C ALA A 515 20.47 -9.73 -20.84
N LEU A 516 20.93 -9.52 -19.61
CA LEU A 516 20.56 -8.34 -18.83
C LEU A 516 21.15 -7.08 -19.46
N ASP A 517 22.39 -7.17 -19.93
CA ASP A 517 23.07 -6.11 -20.67
C ASP A 517 24.23 -6.69 -21.50
N VAL A 518 24.58 -6.02 -22.59
CA VAL A 518 25.67 -6.40 -23.48
C VAL A 518 26.48 -5.17 -23.85
N TYR A 519 27.69 -5.10 -23.31
CA TYR A 519 28.65 -4.05 -23.62
C TYR A 519 29.65 -4.52 -24.69
N LYS A 520 29.88 -3.71 -25.73
CA LYS A 520 30.98 -3.89 -26.69
C LYS A 520 31.86 -2.66 -26.67
N SER A 521 33.18 -2.85 -26.57
CA SER A 521 34.14 -1.74 -26.62
C SER A 521 34.04 -0.99 -27.96
N GLU A 522 34.10 0.34 -27.92
CA GLU A 522 34.07 1.18 -29.13
C GLU A 522 35.36 1.07 -29.96
N GLU A 523 36.50 0.89 -29.30
CA GLU A 523 37.79 0.70 -29.95
C GLU A 523 38.23 -0.76 -29.91
N ALA A 524 38.93 -1.18 -30.97
CA ALA A 524 39.62 -2.47 -30.99
C ALA A 524 40.84 -2.44 -30.07
N SER A 525 41.15 -3.59 -29.47
CA SER A 525 42.33 -3.75 -28.61
C SER A 525 43.60 -3.40 -29.40
N LYS A 526 44.42 -2.49 -28.86
CA LYS A 526 45.56 -1.90 -29.59
C LYS A 526 46.85 -2.73 -29.47
N ARG A 527 46.94 -3.67 -28.52
CA ARG A 527 48.15 -4.47 -28.21
C ARG A 527 47.79 -5.88 -27.70
N GLY A 528 48.73 -6.83 -27.82
CA GLY A 528 48.60 -8.19 -27.27
C GLY A 528 47.85 -9.18 -28.17
N LYS A 529 47.51 -10.35 -27.62
CA LYS A 529 46.85 -11.49 -28.32
C LYS A 529 45.51 -11.11 -28.97
N TYR A 530 44.83 -10.09 -28.44
CA TYR A 530 43.51 -9.65 -28.90
C TYR A 530 43.57 -8.45 -29.86
N LYS A 531 44.76 -8.10 -30.38
CA LYS A 531 44.93 -6.91 -31.22
C LYS A 531 43.99 -6.93 -32.43
N GLY A 532 43.25 -5.84 -32.63
CA GLY A 532 42.26 -5.72 -33.71
C GLY A 532 40.89 -6.32 -33.39
N LEU A 533 40.69 -6.86 -32.18
CA LEU A 533 39.41 -7.40 -31.71
C LEU A 533 38.77 -6.46 -30.68
N PHE A 534 37.45 -6.44 -30.65
CA PHE A 534 36.64 -5.67 -29.71
C PHE A 534 36.25 -6.55 -28.53
N LYS A 535 36.37 -6.03 -27.30
CA LYS A 535 35.95 -6.75 -26.11
C LYS A 535 34.44 -6.62 -25.97
N LYS A 536 33.75 -7.74 -25.85
CA LYS A 536 32.32 -7.84 -25.60
C LYS A 536 32.10 -8.48 -24.22
N THR A 537 31.37 -7.80 -23.36
CA THR A 537 30.98 -8.27 -22.03
C THR A 537 29.47 -8.47 -22.01
N VAL A 538 29.03 -9.64 -21.57
CA VAL A 538 27.62 -10.00 -21.44
C VAL A 538 27.31 -10.15 -19.95
N PHE A 539 26.33 -9.41 -19.46
CA PHE A 539 25.76 -9.53 -18.12
C PHE A 539 24.50 -10.39 -18.19
N TYR A 540 24.38 -11.40 -17.33
CA TYR A 540 23.28 -12.36 -17.41
C TYR A 540 22.90 -12.92 -16.03
N GLU A 541 21.65 -13.37 -15.90
CA GLU A 541 21.24 -14.12 -14.72
C GLU A 541 21.78 -15.55 -14.78
N SER A 542 22.47 -15.95 -13.72
CA SER A 542 23.10 -17.24 -13.57
C SER A 542 22.50 -17.96 -12.36
N PRO A 543 22.29 -19.28 -12.41
CA PRO A 543 21.77 -20.05 -11.27
C PRO A 543 22.62 -19.85 -10.01
N LEU A 544 22.05 -19.99 -8.82
CA LEU A 544 22.87 -19.99 -7.61
C LEU A 544 23.71 -21.28 -7.55
N SER A 545 24.97 -21.20 -7.12
CA SER A 545 25.77 -22.40 -6.84
C SER A 545 25.30 -23.05 -5.53
N ASP A 546 25.58 -24.35 -5.31
CA ASP A 546 25.24 -25.02 -4.05
C ASP A 546 25.78 -24.28 -2.81
N LYS A 547 26.96 -23.65 -2.96
CA LYS A 547 27.56 -22.82 -1.91
C LYS A 547 26.80 -21.51 -1.70
N ASP A 548 26.31 -20.88 -2.77
CA ASP A 548 25.50 -19.65 -2.68
C ASP A 548 24.12 -19.97 -2.07
N ILE A 549 23.50 -21.07 -2.48
CA ILE A 549 22.24 -21.58 -1.88
C ILE A 549 22.43 -21.82 -0.39
N SER A 550 23.50 -22.52 0.00
CA SER A 550 23.77 -22.81 1.41
C SER A 550 24.01 -21.54 2.25
N ARG A 551 24.68 -20.54 1.67
CA ARG A 551 24.86 -19.21 2.29
C ARG A 551 23.52 -18.52 2.51
N ILE A 552 22.71 -18.40 1.46
CA ILE A 552 21.42 -17.71 1.54
C ILE A 552 20.50 -18.41 2.55
N LYS A 553 20.46 -19.75 2.55
CA LYS A 553 19.71 -20.52 3.55
C LYS A 553 20.17 -20.22 4.97
N GLY A 554 21.48 -20.24 5.22
CA GLY A 554 22.03 -19.91 6.53
C GLY A 554 21.66 -18.49 6.98
N MET A 555 21.72 -17.51 6.08
CA MET A 555 21.32 -16.14 6.38
C MET A 555 19.81 -15.99 6.62
N VAL A 556 18.97 -16.71 5.87
CA VAL A 556 17.52 -16.79 6.13
C VAL A 556 17.26 -17.40 7.51
N ASP A 557 17.87 -18.53 7.84
CA ASP A 557 17.65 -19.21 9.13
C ASP A 557 18.10 -18.36 10.33
N LEU A 558 19.23 -17.65 10.19
CA LEU A 558 19.71 -16.69 11.18
C LEU A 558 18.78 -15.49 11.31
N ARG A 559 18.31 -14.93 10.19
CA ARG A 559 17.34 -13.83 10.16
C ARG A 559 16.07 -14.22 10.90
N GLU A 560 15.48 -15.38 10.59
CA GLU A 560 14.24 -15.86 11.23
C GLU A 560 14.44 -16.08 12.75
N THR A 561 15.57 -16.67 13.14
CA THR A 561 15.87 -16.93 14.55
C THR A 561 16.13 -15.62 15.32
N TYR A 562 16.85 -14.68 14.71
CA TYR A 562 17.11 -13.37 15.32
C TYR A 562 15.84 -12.52 15.43
N GLN A 563 14.98 -12.54 14.41
CA GLN A 563 13.67 -11.92 14.47
C GLN A 563 12.80 -12.52 15.58
N SER A 564 12.80 -13.85 15.73
CA SER A 564 12.07 -14.51 16.83
C SER A 564 12.59 -14.09 18.21
N LEU A 565 13.90 -13.89 18.34
CA LEU A 565 14.54 -13.41 19.58
C LEU A 565 14.18 -11.96 19.88
N ILE A 566 14.18 -11.09 18.87
CA ILE A 566 13.70 -9.72 19.02
C ILE A 566 12.22 -9.72 19.40
N GLU A 567 11.42 -10.58 18.76
CA GLU A 567 9.97 -10.65 19.00
C GLU A 567 9.67 -11.06 20.44
N ILE A 568 10.37 -12.06 20.98
CA ILE A 568 10.16 -12.44 22.38
C ILE A 568 10.56 -11.31 23.34
N GLN A 569 11.65 -10.59 23.06
CA GLN A 569 12.11 -9.46 23.87
C GLN A 569 11.21 -8.23 23.80
N ARG A 570 10.30 -8.14 22.82
CA ARG A 570 9.31 -7.06 22.72
C ARG A 570 8.21 -7.16 23.78
N HIS A 571 8.11 -8.28 24.49
CA HIS A 571 7.17 -8.47 25.58
C HIS A 571 7.86 -8.24 26.94
N PRO A 572 7.33 -7.37 27.83
CA PRO A 572 7.95 -7.10 29.14
C PRO A 572 8.08 -8.36 30.03
N ASP A 573 7.16 -9.31 29.90
CA ASP A 573 7.06 -10.53 30.70
C ASP A 573 7.56 -11.78 29.96
N TYR A 574 8.50 -11.60 29.04
CA TYR A 574 8.97 -12.71 28.21
C TYR A 574 9.59 -13.84 29.02
N SER A 575 9.33 -15.07 28.60
CA SER A 575 9.91 -16.27 29.19
C SER A 575 11.42 -16.25 29.00
N ARG A 576 12.17 -16.08 30.10
CA ARG A 576 13.64 -16.19 30.09
C ARG A 576 14.11 -17.55 29.56
N THR A 577 13.32 -18.60 29.78
CA THR A 577 13.61 -19.94 29.27
C THR A 577 13.52 -20.01 27.75
N ASP A 578 12.47 -19.43 27.16
CA ASP A 578 12.28 -19.42 25.70
C ASP A 578 13.27 -18.48 25.01
N PHE A 579 13.58 -17.34 25.65
CA PHE A 579 14.66 -16.47 25.21
C PHE A 579 16.01 -17.20 25.21
N GLN A 580 16.33 -17.91 26.30
CA GLN A 580 17.57 -18.69 26.38
C GLN A 580 17.59 -19.81 25.35
N ALA A 581 16.45 -20.43 25.03
CA ALA A 581 16.34 -21.44 23.99
C ALA A 581 16.60 -20.87 22.58
N LEU A 582 16.05 -19.69 22.27
CA LEU A 582 16.30 -18.97 21.02
C LEU A 582 17.77 -18.53 20.92
N LEU A 583 18.35 -18.02 22.00
CA LEU A 583 19.77 -17.62 22.04
C LEU A 583 20.69 -18.83 21.89
N SER A 584 20.34 -19.96 22.52
CA SER A 584 21.07 -21.25 22.40
C SER A 584 20.94 -21.86 21.00
N LYS A 585 20.00 -21.38 20.18
CA LYS A 585 19.91 -21.72 18.75
C LYS A 585 20.69 -20.72 17.90
N LEU A 586 20.53 -19.43 18.14
CA LEU A 586 21.15 -18.36 17.34
C LEU A 586 22.67 -18.42 17.37
N ASN A 587 23.29 -18.54 18.56
CA ASN A 587 24.75 -18.49 18.68
C ASN A 587 25.44 -19.65 17.95
N PRO A 588 25.04 -20.94 18.16
CA PRO A 588 25.67 -22.04 17.44
C PRO A 588 25.42 -22.02 15.93
N ASP A 589 24.25 -21.53 15.49
CA ASP A 589 23.96 -21.42 14.06
C ASP A 589 24.79 -20.30 13.43
N TYR A 590 25.00 -19.19 14.14
CA TYR A 590 25.87 -18.10 13.70
C TYR A 590 27.33 -18.54 13.65
N ASP A 591 27.85 -19.18 14.71
CA ASP A 591 29.22 -19.70 14.74
C ASP A 591 29.46 -20.71 13.61
N ARG A 592 28.47 -21.58 13.34
CA ARG A 592 28.53 -22.52 12.22
C ARG A 592 28.56 -21.77 10.89
N PHE A 593 27.70 -20.77 10.71
CA PHE A 593 27.68 -19.95 9.51
C PHE A 593 29.04 -19.28 9.27
N VAL A 594 29.59 -18.59 10.28
CA VAL A 594 30.89 -17.90 10.18
C VAL A 594 32.02 -18.88 9.89
N SER A 595 32.02 -20.07 10.53
CA SER A 595 33.04 -21.10 10.27
C SER A 595 33.04 -21.61 8.82
N GLN A 596 31.87 -21.64 8.17
CA GLN A 596 31.70 -22.18 6.82
C GLN A 596 31.79 -21.12 5.72
N PHE A 597 31.28 -19.93 5.98
CA PHE A 597 31.03 -18.89 4.98
C PHE A 597 31.69 -17.55 5.29
N GLY A 598 32.32 -17.40 6.46
CA GLY A 598 32.85 -16.14 6.96
C GLY A 598 31.75 -15.23 7.52
N TYR A 599 32.16 -14.04 7.96
CA TYR A 599 31.29 -13.02 8.52
C TYR A 599 30.16 -12.59 7.56
N LEU A 600 28.97 -12.30 8.11
CA LEU A 600 27.79 -11.76 7.43
C LEU A 600 28.13 -10.50 6.63
N ASN A 601 28.93 -9.60 7.21
CA ASN A 601 29.38 -8.36 6.57
C ASN A 601 30.46 -8.55 5.50
N ALA A 602 30.95 -9.77 5.28
CA ALA A 602 31.87 -10.05 4.18
C ALA A 602 31.20 -9.73 2.83
N SER A 603 31.95 -9.12 1.91
CA SER A 603 31.42 -8.64 0.62
C SER A 603 30.66 -9.72 -0.17
N VAL A 604 31.11 -10.97 -0.10
CA VAL A 604 30.45 -12.10 -0.78
C VAL A 604 29.09 -12.43 -0.17
N ASN A 605 28.94 -12.35 1.14
CA ASN A 605 27.68 -12.63 1.83
C ASN A 605 26.71 -11.45 1.68
N ARG A 606 27.22 -10.22 1.86
CA ARG A 606 26.47 -8.98 1.60
C ARG A 606 25.89 -8.96 0.19
N ASN A 607 26.71 -9.11 -0.84
CA ASN A 607 26.24 -9.01 -2.23
C ASN A 607 25.24 -10.12 -2.62
N LEU A 608 25.15 -11.22 -1.85
CA LEU A 608 24.18 -12.29 -2.08
C LEU A 608 22.84 -12.06 -1.36
N PHE A 609 22.79 -11.16 -0.38
CA PHE A 609 21.66 -11.01 0.53
C PHE A 609 21.25 -9.55 0.77
N ASP A 610 21.95 -8.57 0.21
CA ASP A 610 21.69 -7.12 0.40
C ASP A 610 20.32 -6.67 -0.08
N SER A 611 19.71 -7.43 -0.98
CA SER A 611 18.36 -7.22 -1.47
C SER A 611 17.29 -7.64 -0.44
N ASP A 612 17.66 -8.34 0.63
CA ASP A 612 16.78 -8.66 1.75
C ASP A 612 16.54 -7.41 2.61
N ASP A 613 15.28 -7.06 2.85
CA ASP A 613 14.89 -5.90 3.66
C ASP A 613 15.44 -5.95 5.10
N LYS A 614 15.76 -7.14 5.60
CA LYS A 614 16.27 -7.37 6.95
C LYS A 614 17.76 -7.70 6.95
N TYR A 615 18.48 -7.57 5.84
CA TYR A 615 19.92 -7.75 5.80
C TYR A 615 20.63 -6.82 6.79
N SER A 616 20.28 -5.53 6.84
CA SER A 616 20.91 -4.58 7.78
C SER A 616 20.70 -4.97 9.24
N LEU A 617 19.56 -5.60 9.56
CA LEU A 617 19.31 -6.14 10.89
C LEU A 617 20.18 -7.37 11.15
N LEU A 618 20.22 -8.32 10.22
CA LEU A 618 21.04 -9.52 10.34
C LEU A 618 22.53 -9.17 10.47
N ALA A 619 23.01 -8.21 9.68
CA ALA A 619 24.36 -7.69 9.69
C ALA A 619 24.75 -6.99 11.00
N SER A 620 23.77 -6.56 11.82
CA SER A 620 24.03 -5.94 13.12
C SER A 620 24.42 -6.93 14.22
N LEU A 621 24.45 -8.24 13.92
CA LEU A 621 25.04 -9.25 14.80
C LEU A 621 26.57 -9.16 14.87
N GLU A 622 27.17 -8.42 13.94
CA GLU A 622 28.61 -8.14 13.79
C GLU A 622 28.88 -6.64 13.89
#